data_AF-A0A3D3ZQU8-F1
#
_entry.id   AF-A0A3D3ZQU8-F1
#
_cell.length_a   1.000
_cell.length_b   1.000
_cell.length_c   1.000
_cell.angle_alpha   90.00
_cell.angle_beta   90.00
_cell.angle_gamma   90.00
#
_symmetry.space_group_name_H-M   'P 1'
#
loop_
_entity.id
_entity.type
_entity.pdbx_description
1 polymer ?
#
loop_
_entity_poly.entity_id
_entity_poly.type
_entity_poly.pdbx_seq_one_letter_code
_entity_poly.pdbx_strand_id
1 'polypeptide(L)'
;MEDSQPLITENVKGHNSYTFTCVRNPYTRILSSFFDKICGIQRNGKRYRGNLVPLLIQKYGIEVGSPEDGFEFDQIKSFRRFLLFARDTIKYRRPMDPDIHWSAMSGHISTFIVNGGRYDKIFWTEQFNDGMQDVLNGIETPNAIDLAEIPRFNESEGHGPKRLHPVEDYFDDLSMHLMYEIYKKDFNLFKYDFDNPANKMPIAEIDLDEVHAKLGA
;
A
#
# COMPACT_ATOMS: atom_id res chain seq x y z
N MET A 1 7.27 -2.70 27.54
CA MET A 1 8.03 -2.73 26.26
C MET A 1 9.51 -2.96 26.50
N GLU A 2 10.12 -2.38 27.55
CA GLU A 2 11.55 -2.53 27.85
C GLU A 2 12.03 -3.98 27.92
N ASP A 3 11.30 -4.88 28.59
CA ASP A 3 11.72 -6.29 28.72
C ASP A 3 11.56 -7.12 27.43
N SER A 4 10.61 -6.75 26.56
CA SER A 4 10.32 -7.49 25.34
C SER A 4 11.22 -7.09 24.18
N GLN A 5 11.72 -5.85 24.17
CA GLN A 5 12.54 -5.31 23.08
C GLN A 5 13.83 -6.12 22.85
N PRO A 6 14.60 -6.52 23.88
CA PRO A 6 15.79 -7.36 23.70
C PRO A 6 15.46 -8.70 23.05
N LEU A 7 14.39 -9.37 23.51
CA LEU A 7 13.96 -10.67 22.99
C LEU A 7 13.56 -10.60 21.52
N ILE A 8 12.78 -9.58 21.14
CA ILE A 8 12.40 -9.35 19.74
C ILE A 8 13.64 -9.04 18.90
N THR A 9 14.56 -8.21 19.41
CA THR A 9 15.79 -7.85 18.70
C THR A 9 16.66 -9.07 18.44
N GLU A 10 16.82 -9.96 19.42
CA GLU A 10 17.55 -11.22 19.29
C GLU A 10 16.88 -12.12 18.25
N ASN A 11 15.56 -12.29 18.32
CA ASN A 11 14.80 -13.10 17.37
C ASN A 11 14.93 -12.60 15.92
N VAL A 12 14.84 -11.28 15.71
CA VAL A 12 14.97 -10.65 14.39
C VAL A 12 16.40 -10.81 13.85
N LYS A 13 17.42 -10.46 14.64
CA LYS A 13 18.83 -10.55 14.22
C LYS A 13 19.32 -11.99 14.05
N GLY A 14 18.77 -12.91 14.84
CA GLY A 14 19.04 -14.34 14.72
C GLY A 14 18.25 -15.02 13.61
N HIS A 15 17.28 -14.32 13.00
CA HIS A 15 16.35 -14.88 12.01
C HIS A 15 15.68 -16.16 12.50
N ASN A 16 15.25 -16.17 13.76
CA ASN A 16 14.70 -17.36 14.43
C ASN A 16 13.20 -17.58 14.14
N SER A 17 12.52 -16.59 13.56
CA SER A 17 11.12 -16.68 13.16
C SER A 17 10.97 -16.45 11.67
N TYR A 18 10.09 -17.24 11.05
CA TYR A 18 9.71 -17.06 9.66
C TYR A 18 9.09 -15.67 9.47
N THR A 19 9.70 -14.86 8.62
CA THR A 19 9.32 -13.47 8.40
C THR A 19 8.80 -13.28 6.98
N PHE A 20 7.58 -12.79 6.86
CA PHE A 20 6.95 -12.55 5.57
C PHE A 20 6.23 -11.21 5.51
N THR A 21 5.94 -10.76 4.30
CA THR A 21 5.01 -9.66 4.04
C THR A 21 4.38 -9.81 2.65
N CYS A 22 3.37 -9.00 2.38
CA CYS A 22 2.82 -8.88 1.03
C CYS A 22 3.03 -7.48 0.48
N VAL A 23 3.13 -7.39 -0.84
CA VAL A 23 3.18 -6.14 -1.60
C VAL A 23 1.97 -6.04 -2.52
N ARG A 24 1.66 -4.84 -2.99
CA ARG A 24 0.50 -4.59 -3.87
C ARG A 24 0.89 -3.64 -4.99
N ASN A 25 0.28 -3.82 -6.16
CA ASN A 25 0.56 -3.00 -7.34
C ASN A 25 0.42 -1.50 -7.01
N PRO A 26 1.46 -0.66 -7.21
CA PRO A 26 1.46 0.74 -6.82
C PRO A 26 0.25 1.53 -7.34
N TYR A 27 -0.17 1.29 -8.60
CA TYR A 27 -1.32 1.96 -9.20
C TYR A 27 -2.62 1.65 -8.47
N THR A 28 -2.87 0.38 -8.15
CA THR A 28 -4.10 -0.01 -7.45
C THR A 28 -4.06 0.35 -5.96
N ARG A 29 -2.89 0.29 -5.33
CA ARG A 29 -2.68 0.64 -3.91
C ARG A 29 -2.94 2.13 -3.65
N ILE A 30 -2.42 3.02 -4.50
CA ILE A 30 -2.61 4.47 -4.29
C ILE A 30 -4.06 4.89 -4.56
N LEU A 31 -4.72 4.28 -5.56
CA LEU A 31 -6.16 4.47 -5.79
C LEU A 31 -6.98 3.95 -4.61
N SER A 32 -6.67 2.75 -4.11
CA SER A 32 -7.33 2.20 -2.92
C SER A 32 -7.22 3.15 -1.73
N SER A 33 -6.05 3.76 -1.54
CA SER A 33 -5.82 4.74 -0.47
C SER A 33 -6.66 6.01 -0.65
N PHE A 34 -6.77 6.52 -1.88
CA PHE A 34 -7.61 7.66 -2.20
C PHE A 34 -9.09 7.37 -1.90
N PHE A 35 -9.63 6.27 -2.43
CA PHE A 35 -11.04 5.94 -2.27
C PHE A 35 -11.40 5.61 -0.82
N ASP A 36 -10.58 4.83 -0.12
CA ASP A 36 -10.87 4.39 1.25
C ASP A 36 -10.55 5.49 2.29
N LYS A 37 -9.34 6.07 2.24
CA LYS A 37 -8.90 7.00 3.29
C LYS A 37 -9.32 8.44 3.03
N ILE A 38 -9.34 8.89 1.79
CA ILE A 38 -9.68 10.28 1.48
C ILE A 38 -11.17 10.44 1.20
N CYS A 39 -11.73 9.56 0.37
CA CYS A 39 -13.13 9.66 -0.08
C CYS A 39 -14.12 8.85 0.77
N GLY A 40 -13.66 7.94 1.62
CA GLY A 40 -14.51 7.13 2.48
C GLY A 40 -14.86 7.80 3.80
N ILE A 41 -15.97 7.38 4.40
CA ILE A 41 -16.29 7.61 5.81
C ILE A 41 -15.75 6.43 6.60
N GLN A 42 -14.95 6.69 7.62
CA GLN A 42 -14.38 5.61 8.45
C GLN A 42 -15.46 5.08 9.42
N ARG A 43 -15.18 3.93 10.04
CA ARG A 43 -16.09 3.25 10.99
C ARG A 43 -16.61 4.13 12.13
N ASN A 44 -15.84 5.14 12.51
CA ASN A 44 -16.22 6.09 13.55
C ASN A 44 -17.18 7.19 13.06
N GLY A 45 -17.69 7.08 11.83
CA GLY A 45 -18.58 8.06 11.19
C GLY A 45 -17.88 9.33 10.72
N LYS A 46 -16.54 9.38 10.73
CA LYS A 46 -15.75 10.57 10.36
C LYS A 46 -14.80 10.28 9.21
N ARG A 47 -14.35 11.35 8.54
CA ARG A 47 -13.25 11.29 7.57
C ARG A 47 -11.94 10.86 8.24
N TYR A 48 -11.07 10.21 7.48
CA TYR A 48 -9.75 9.81 7.95
C TYR A 48 -8.94 11.02 8.44
N ARG A 49 -8.29 10.88 9.60
CA ARG A 49 -7.49 11.93 10.24
C ARG A 49 -8.20 13.30 10.36
N GLY A 50 -9.52 13.31 10.58
CA GLY A 50 -10.29 14.51 10.92
C GLY A 50 -10.13 15.65 9.90
N ASN A 51 -9.24 16.60 10.20
CA ASN A 51 -8.99 17.80 9.39
C ASN A 51 -8.15 17.57 8.12
N LEU A 52 -7.75 16.33 7.83
CA LEU A 52 -6.98 16.02 6.62
C LEU A 52 -7.77 16.39 5.35
N VAL A 53 -9.02 15.95 5.23
CA VAL A 53 -9.83 16.24 4.02
C VAL A 53 -10.04 17.74 3.81
N PRO A 54 -10.43 18.55 4.82
CA PRO A 54 -10.45 20.01 4.71
C PRO A 54 -9.12 20.63 4.25
N LEU A 55 -7.99 20.16 4.77
CA LEU A 55 -6.66 20.63 4.35
C LEU A 55 -6.40 20.34 2.86
N LEU A 56 -6.76 19.14 2.41
CA LEU A 56 -6.61 18.69 1.02
C LEU A 56 -7.49 19.49 0.06
N ILE A 57 -8.74 19.76 0.44
CA ILE A 57 -9.64 20.65 -0.31
C ILE A 57 -8.99 22.04 -0.44
N GLN A 58 -8.53 22.62 0.66
CA GLN A 58 -8.00 23.99 0.68
C GLN A 58 -6.67 24.14 -0.09
N LYS A 59 -5.73 23.21 0.09
CA LYS A 59 -4.36 23.35 -0.44
C LYS A 59 -4.16 22.70 -1.81
N TYR A 60 -4.86 21.61 -2.08
CA TYR A 60 -4.69 20.81 -3.30
C TYR A 60 -5.94 20.85 -4.19
N GLY A 61 -7.05 21.40 -3.72
CA GLY A 61 -8.30 21.50 -4.49
C GLY A 61 -9.00 20.15 -4.66
N ILE A 62 -8.79 19.19 -3.79
CA ILE A 62 -9.42 17.86 -3.90
C ILE A 62 -10.93 17.98 -3.63
N GLU A 63 -11.74 17.15 -4.29
CA GLU A 63 -13.18 17.01 -4.08
C GLU A 63 -13.51 15.53 -3.77
N VAL A 64 -14.42 15.25 -2.84
CA VAL A 64 -14.66 13.85 -2.37
C VAL A 64 -16.14 13.49 -2.21
N GLY A 65 -17.05 14.40 -2.57
CA GLY A 65 -18.49 14.30 -2.31
C GLY A 65 -18.84 14.05 -0.83
N SER A 66 -20.07 13.64 -0.57
CA SER A 66 -20.56 13.28 0.75
C SER A 66 -21.68 12.23 0.68
N PRO A 67 -22.05 11.57 1.79
CA PRO A 67 -23.20 10.67 1.79
C PRO A 67 -24.51 11.33 1.32
N GLU A 68 -24.67 12.64 1.57
CA GLU A 68 -25.87 13.40 1.22
C GLU A 68 -25.99 13.68 -0.29
N ASP A 69 -24.87 13.83 -1.00
CA ASP A 69 -24.84 14.01 -2.45
C ASP A 69 -24.59 12.71 -3.23
N GLY A 70 -24.56 11.56 -2.55
CA GLY A 70 -24.27 10.27 -3.18
C GLY A 70 -22.78 10.07 -3.54
N PHE A 71 -21.89 10.86 -2.96
CA PHE A 71 -20.46 10.96 -3.26
C PHE A 71 -20.18 11.37 -4.72
N GLU A 72 -20.93 12.33 -5.25
CA GLU A 72 -20.75 12.84 -6.61
C GLU A 72 -19.61 13.87 -6.70
N PHE A 73 -18.59 13.58 -7.52
CA PHE A 73 -17.48 14.49 -7.87
C PHE A 73 -16.69 13.93 -9.06
N ASP A 74 -15.80 14.77 -9.63
CA ASP A 74 -14.86 14.33 -10.66
C ASP A 74 -13.70 13.51 -10.04
N GLN A 75 -13.86 12.18 -10.09
CA GLN A 75 -12.93 11.25 -9.44
C GLN A 75 -11.52 11.32 -10.02
N ILE A 76 -11.38 11.47 -11.34
CA ILE A 76 -10.07 11.48 -12.01
C ILE A 76 -9.33 12.76 -11.62
N LYS A 77 -9.97 13.92 -11.79
CA LYS A 77 -9.36 15.22 -11.46
C LYS A 77 -8.98 15.30 -9.98
N SER A 78 -9.86 14.82 -9.11
CA SER A 78 -9.62 14.83 -7.66
C SER A 78 -8.48 13.87 -7.27
N PHE A 79 -8.43 12.67 -7.84
CA PHE A 79 -7.35 11.73 -7.62
C PHE A 79 -5.99 12.30 -8.04
N ARG A 80 -5.90 12.93 -9.22
CA ARG A 80 -4.63 13.52 -9.69
C ARG A 80 -4.13 14.63 -8.77
N ARG A 81 -5.05 15.40 -8.17
CA ARG A 81 -4.72 16.38 -7.11
C ARG A 81 -4.26 15.71 -5.82
N PHE A 82 -4.89 14.60 -5.43
CA PHE A 82 -4.42 13.76 -4.33
C PHE A 82 -3.03 13.18 -4.58
N LEU A 83 -2.71 12.78 -5.80
CA LEU A 83 -1.40 12.24 -6.15
C LEU A 83 -0.29 13.28 -5.96
N LEU A 84 -0.55 14.57 -6.26
CA LEU A 84 0.36 15.67 -5.93
C LEU A 84 0.60 15.78 -4.43
N PHE A 85 -0.45 15.70 -3.61
CA PHE A 85 -0.34 15.67 -2.16
C PHE A 85 0.47 14.47 -1.66
N ALA A 86 0.18 13.27 -2.17
CA ALA A 86 0.92 12.06 -1.82
C ALA A 86 2.41 12.23 -2.15
N ARG A 87 2.74 12.75 -3.34
CA ARG A 87 4.11 13.06 -3.73
C ARG A 87 4.77 14.02 -2.75
N ASP A 88 4.13 15.13 -2.43
CA ASP A 88 4.72 16.16 -1.58
C ASP A 88 4.98 15.63 -0.16
N THR A 89 4.09 14.80 0.38
CA THR A 89 4.32 14.18 1.70
C THR A 89 5.47 13.17 1.67
N ILE A 90 5.61 12.38 0.60
CA ILE A 90 6.69 11.38 0.45
C ILE A 90 8.05 12.05 0.22
N LYS A 91 8.12 13.03 -0.67
CA LYS A 91 9.39 13.63 -1.11
C LYS A 91 9.83 14.78 -0.20
N TYR A 92 8.88 15.56 0.29
CA TYR A 92 9.15 16.83 0.97
C TYR A 92 8.62 16.87 2.40
N ARG A 93 7.89 15.84 2.86
CA ARG A 93 7.30 15.77 4.21
C ARG A 93 6.43 16.99 4.50
N ARG A 94 5.72 17.48 3.47
CA ARG A 94 4.83 18.65 3.52
C ARG A 94 3.50 18.30 2.85
N PRO A 95 2.37 18.84 3.34
CA PRO A 95 2.22 19.64 4.55
C PRO A 95 2.29 18.80 5.85
N MET A 96 2.56 17.50 5.74
CA MET A 96 2.69 16.56 6.86
C MET A 96 3.69 15.45 6.50
N ASP A 97 4.09 14.67 7.51
CA ASP A 97 4.83 13.44 7.30
C ASP A 97 4.05 12.44 6.42
N PRO A 98 4.76 11.59 5.66
CA PRO A 98 4.12 10.61 4.80
C PRO A 98 3.31 9.60 5.63
N ASP A 99 2.13 9.26 5.11
CA ASP A 99 1.23 8.31 5.74
C ASP A 99 1.48 6.90 5.20
N ILE A 100 1.34 5.88 6.05
CA ILE A 100 1.52 4.47 5.72
C ILE A 100 0.66 3.97 4.55
N HIS A 101 -0.48 4.61 4.28
CA HIS A 101 -1.40 4.15 3.22
C HIS A 101 -0.84 4.45 1.82
N TRP A 102 -0.23 5.62 1.62
CA TRP A 102 0.37 6.01 0.34
C TRP A 102 1.90 6.00 0.35
N SER A 103 2.55 5.76 1.47
CA SER A 103 4.01 5.54 1.48
C SER A 103 4.38 4.30 0.66
N ALA A 104 5.55 4.36 0.03
CA ALA A 104 6.12 3.24 -0.73
C ALA A 104 6.35 2.03 0.18
N MET A 105 5.98 0.84 -0.30
CA MET A 105 6.14 -0.40 0.45
C MET A 105 7.61 -0.74 0.65
N SER A 106 8.46 -0.40 -0.32
CA SER A 106 9.91 -0.52 -0.17
C SER A 106 10.46 0.23 1.04
N GLY A 107 9.87 1.36 1.44
CA GLY A 107 10.29 2.09 2.65
C GLY A 107 9.95 1.34 3.94
N HIS A 108 8.74 0.76 4.02
CA HIS A 108 8.34 -0.06 5.16
C HIS A 108 9.18 -1.34 5.28
N ILE A 109 9.40 -2.01 4.15
CA ILE A 109 10.22 -3.22 4.06
C ILE A 109 11.69 -2.93 4.40
N SER A 110 12.23 -1.81 3.89
CA SER A 110 13.58 -1.36 4.22
C SER A 110 13.76 -1.14 5.73
N THR A 111 12.77 -0.59 6.42
CA THR A 111 12.84 -0.37 7.87
C THR A 111 13.11 -1.67 8.63
N PHE A 112 12.50 -2.79 8.24
CA PHE A 112 12.78 -4.08 8.87
C PHE A 112 14.19 -4.58 8.53
N ILE A 113 14.59 -4.49 7.25
CA ILE A 113 15.87 -4.98 6.75
C ILE A 113 17.06 -4.24 7.39
N VAL A 114 17.04 -2.90 7.41
CA VAL A 114 18.14 -2.10 7.99
C VAL A 114 18.31 -2.29 9.50
N ASN A 115 17.27 -2.81 10.17
CA ASN A 115 17.33 -3.14 11.60
C ASN A 115 17.77 -4.60 11.86
N GLY A 116 18.31 -5.28 10.85
CA GLY A 116 18.86 -6.63 10.94
C GLY A 116 17.88 -7.74 10.63
N GLY A 117 16.68 -7.41 10.15
CA GLY A 117 15.70 -8.39 9.71
C GLY A 117 15.98 -8.95 8.32
N ARG A 118 15.50 -10.16 8.07
CA ARG A 118 15.50 -10.80 6.75
C ARG A 118 14.13 -11.43 6.50
N TYR A 119 13.56 -11.18 5.33
CA TYR A 119 12.32 -11.79 4.88
C TYR A 119 12.59 -13.15 4.23
N ASP A 120 11.84 -14.16 4.64
CA ASP A 120 11.76 -15.47 3.99
C ASP A 120 10.83 -15.45 2.78
N LYS A 121 9.80 -14.60 2.80
CA LYS A 121 8.84 -14.45 1.70
C LYS A 121 8.34 -13.02 1.58
N ILE A 122 8.32 -12.52 0.35
CA ILE A 122 7.52 -11.37 -0.06
C ILE A 122 6.65 -11.86 -1.23
N PHE A 123 5.35 -11.67 -1.15
CA PHE A 123 4.41 -12.10 -2.19
C PHE A 123 3.42 -11.00 -2.56
N TRP A 124 2.73 -11.16 -3.69
CA TRP A 124 1.78 -10.18 -4.19
C TRP A 124 0.39 -10.37 -3.58
N THR A 125 -0.26 -9.26 -3.23
CA THR A 125 -1.67 -9.26 -2.79
C THR A 125 -2.57 -9.78 -3.91
N GLU A 126 -2.20 -9.52 -5.16
CA GLU A 126 -2.86 -10.01 -6.37
C GLU A 126 -2.82 -11.54 -6.50
N GLN A 127 -1.89 -12.21 -5.81
CA GLN A 127 -1.75 -13.66 -5.70
C GLN A 127 -1.75 -14.12 -4.23
N PHE A 128 -2.61 -13.49 -3.41
CA PHE A 128 -2.60 -13.67 -1.97
C PHE A 128 -2.71 -15.13 -1.54
N ASN A 129 -3.63 -15.91 -2.13
CA ASN A 129 -3.85 -17.29 -1.72
C ASN A 129 -2.60 -18.15 -1.93
N ASP A 130 -1.96 -18.05 -3.09
CA ASP A 130 -0.74 -18.81 -3.41
C ASP A 130 0.41 -18.39 -2.50
N GLY A 131 0.62 -17.07 -2.35
CA GLY A 131 1.67 -16.53 -1.49
C GLY A 131 1.48 -16.86 -0.01
N MET A 132 0.23 -16.85 0.48
CA MET A 132 -0.09 -17.24 1.86
C MET A 132 0.04 -18.74 2.06
N GLN A 133 -0.28 -19.55 1.06
CA GLN A 133 -0.08 -20.99 1.13
C GLN A 133 1.40 -21.33 1.29
N ASP A 134 2.29 -20.64 0.58
CA ASP A 134 3.75 -20.80 0.74
C ASP A 134 4.21 -20.45 2.17
N VAL A 135 3.64 -19.39 2.76
CA VAL A 135 3.92 -19.03 4.17
C VAL A 135 3.48 -20.15 5.10
N LEU A 136 2.25 -20.65 4.95
CA LEU A 136 1.70 -21.73 5.78
C LEU A 136 2.51 -23.03 5.64
N ASN A 137 3.02 -23.33 4.45
CA ASN A 137 3.90 -24.47 4.23
C ASN A 137 5.27 -24.33 4.92
N GLY A 138 5.70 -23.09 5.17
CA GLY A 138 6.98 -22.75 5.80
C GLY A 138 6.93 -22.63 7.34
N ILE A 139 5.76 -22.81 7.95
CA ILE A 139 5.57 -22.66 9.40
C ILE A 139 4.78 -23.83 10.00
N GLU A 140 4.97 -24.08 11.29
CA GLU A 140 4.11 -24.98 12.05
C GLU A 140 2.95 -24.19 12.68
N THR A 141 1.72 -24.59 12.39
CA THR A 141 0.52 -23.99 13.00
C THR A 141 -0.10 -24.96 14.01
N PRO A 142 -0.56 -24.49 15.19
CA PRO A 142 -1.24 -25.37 16.17
C PRO A 142 -2.53 -26.00 15.64
N ASN A 143 -3.19 -25.33 14.70
CA ASN A 143 -4.39 -25.80 14.03
C ASN A 143 -4.17 -25.75 12.52
N ALA A 144 -4.72 -26.72 11.80
CA ALA A 144 -4.71 -26.71 10.34
C ALA A 144 -5.51 -25.51 9.83
N ILE A 145 -4.98 -24.84 8.80
CA ILE A 145 -5.60 -23.69 8.16
C ILE A 145 -5.86 -24.06 6.70
N ASP A 146 -7.15 -24.10 6.31
CA ASP A 146 -7.55 -24.20 4.92
C ASP A 146 -7.93 -22.81 4.40
N LEU A 147 -7.09 -22.24 3.52
CA LEU A 147 -7.32 -20.92 2.93
C LEU A 147 -8.60 -20.86 2.07
N ALA A 148 -9.08 -21.98 1.54
CA ALA A 148 -10.31 -22.03 0.75
C ALA A 148 -11.56 -21.81 1.60
N GLU A 149 -11.51 -22.14 2.89
CA GLU A 149 -12.62 -21.99 3.83
C GLU A 149 -12.64 -20.60 4.51
N ILE A 150 -11.56 -19.81 4.38
CA ILE A 150 -11.47 -18.49 5.00
C ILE A 150 -12.32 -17.48 4.20
N PRO A 151 -13.32 -16.82 4.83
CA PRO A 151 -14.12 -15.81 4.15
C PRO A 151 -13.26 -14.61 3.77
N ARG A 152 -13.39 -14.17 2.51
CA ARG A 152 -12.77 -12.92 2.06
C ARG A 152 -13.56 -11.74 2.63
N PHE A 153 -12.86 -10.88 3.37
CA PHE A 153 -13.46 -9.68 3.92
C PHE A 153 -12.73 -8.45 3.37
N ASN A 154 -13.44 -7.67 2.54
CA ASN A 154 -12.95 -6.38 2.06
C ASN A 154 -13.73 -5.24 2.71
N GLU A 155 -13.37 -4.91 3.95
CA GLU A 155 -14.03 -3.87 4.75
C GLU A 155 -14.01 -2.47 4.12
N SER A 156 -13.11 -2.22 3.18
CA SER A 156 -13.00 -0.93 2.49
C SER A 156 -14.07 -0.74 1.40
N GLU A 157 -14.78 -1.80 1.02
CA GLU A 157 -15.89 -1.70 0.07
C GLU A 157 -17.17 -1.23 0.76
N GLY A 158 -17.70 -0.08 0.32
CA GLY A 158 -19.07 0.36 0.63
C GLY A 158 -19.22 1.58 1.54
N HIS A 159 -18.14 2.12 2.09
CA HIS A 159 -18.17 3.31 2.95
C HIS A 159 -17.77 4.63 2.25
N GLY A 160 -17.56 4.58 0.94
CA GLY A 160 -17.19 5.72 0.11
C GLY A 160 -17.69 5.56 -1.33
N PRO A 161 -17.30 6.47 -2.23
CA PRO A 161 -17.70 6.41 -3.63
C PRO A 161 -17.24 5.11 -4.28
N LYS A 162 -18.11 4.52 -5.11
CA LYS A 162 -17.68 3.46 -6.03
C LYS A 162 -16.79 4.08 -7.11
N ARG A 163 -15.72 3.39 -7.47
CA ARG A 163 -14.84 3.81 -8.56
C ARG A 163 -15.62 3.76 -9.89
N LEU A 164 -15.70 4.89 -10.58
CA LEU A 164 -16.46 5.03 -11.83
C LEU A 164 -15.65 4.70 -13.08
N HIS A 165 -14.32 4.79 -13.00
CA HIS A 165 -13.43 4.64 -14.15
C HIS A 165 -12.50 3.42 -13.99
N PRO A 166 -11.96 2.87 -15.09
CA PRO A 166 -10.87 1.89 -15.05
C PRO A 166 -9.59 2.51 -14.46
N VAL A 167 -8.58 1.68 -14.13
CA VAL A 167 -7.38 2.14 -13.39
C VAL A 167 -6.61 3.18 -14.19
N GLU A 168 -6.38 2.87 -15.46
CA GLU A 168 -5.60 3.62 -16.43
C GLU A 168 -6.09 5.05 -16.64
N ASP A 169 -7.41 5.30 -16.59
CA ASP A 169 -7.99 6.64 -16.77
C ASP A 169 -7.51 7.64 -15.70
N TYR A 170 -7.13 7.15 -14.51
CA TYR A 170 -6.64 7.99 -13.44
C TYR A 170 -5.21 8.51 -13.69
N PHE A 171 -4.44 7.87 -14.58
CA PHE A 171 -3.01 8.12 -14.76
C PHE A 171 -2.68 8.66 -16.16
N ASP A 172 -2.68 9.99 -16.30
CA ASP A 172 -2.07 10.65 -17.47
C ASP A 172 -0.54 10.69 -17.37
N ASP A 173 0.13 11.21 -18.40
CA ASP A 173 1.59 11.31 -18.47
C ASP A 173 2.22 11.95 -17.22
N LEU A 174 1.61 13.03 -16.72
CA LEU A 174 2.08 13.69 -15.50
C LEU A 174 1.91 12.77 -14.28
N SER A 175 0.76 12.13 -14.13
CA SER A 175 0.49 11.23 -13.02
C SER A 175 1.38 9.99 -13.07
N MET A 176 1.65 9.44 -14.25
CA MET A 176 2.64 8.36 -14.43
C MET A 176 4.04 8.81 -14.02
N HIS A 177 4.46 10.01 -14.40
CA HIS A 177 5.73 10.59 -13.95
C HIS A 177 5.81 10.68 -12.42
N LEU A 178 4.76 11.18 -11.77
CA LEU A 178 4.68 11.26 -10.30
C LEU A 178 4.73 9.87 -9.65
N MET A 179 4.04 8.89 -10.22
CA MET A 179 4.08 7.50 -9.76
C MET A 179 5.50 6.94 -9.80
N TYR A 180 6.23 7.15 -10.89
CA TYR A 180 7.62 6.72 -10.96
C TYR A 180 8.50 7.45 -9.95
N GLU A 181 8.31 8.76 -9.79
CA GLU A 181 9.07 9.59 -8.86
C GLU A 181 9.02 9.06 -7.41
N ILE A 182 7.87 8.52 -6.99
CA ILE A 182 7.62 8.08 -5.61
C ILE A 182 7.64 6.56 -5.41
N TYR A 183 7.40 5.76 -6.45
CA TYR A 183 7.30 4.30 -6.36
C TYR A 183 8.26 3.53 -7.28
N LYS A 184 9.27 4.17 -7.91
CA LYS A 184 10.25 3.48 -8.77
C LYS A 184 10.82 2.19 -8.15
N LYS A 185 11.17 2.23 -6.86
CA LYS A 185 11.68 1.03 -6.16
C LYS A 185 10.63 -0.08 -6.10
N ASP A 186 9.38 0.26 -5.81
CA ASP A 186 8.28 -0.71 -5.71
C ASP A 186 8.02 -1.39 -7.06
N PHE A 187 7.99 -0.62 -8.16
CA PHE A 187 7.86 -1.19 -9.51
C PHE A 187 9.00 -2.17 -9.84
N ASN A 188 10.24 -1.75 -9.59
CA ASN A 188 11.41 -2.52 -10.01
C ASN A 188 11.68 -3.75 -9.14
N LEU A 189 11.52 -3.62 -7.81
CA LEU A 189 11.83 -4.69 -6.86
C LEU A 189 10.72 -5.72 -6.79
N PHE A 190 9.46 -5.27 -6.87
CA PHE A 190 8.29 -6.13 -6.78
C PHE A 190 7.73 -6.53 -8.14
N LYS A 191 8.49 -6.24 -9.20
CA LYS A 191 8.24 -6.66 -10.59
C LYS A 191 6.84 -6.28 -11.08
N TYR A 192 6.44 -5.04 -10.87
CA TYR A 192 5.21 -4.51 -11.46
C TYR A 192 5.51 -3.77 -12.76
N ASP A 193 4.55 -3.87 -13.68
CA ASP A 193 4.55 -3.13 -14.94
C ASP A 193 4.30 -1.63 -14.67
N PHE A 194 5.31 -0.81 -14.93
CA PHE A 194 5.17 0.65 -14.84
C PHE A 194 4.49 1.23 -16.09
N ASP A 195 4.73 0.66 -17.26
CA ASP A 195 4.29 1.27 -18.52
C ASP A 195 2.81 1.04 -18.79
N ASN A 196 2.20 0.05 -18.13
CA ASN A 196 0.79 -0.28 -18.28
C ASN A 196 0.02 -0.29 -16.94
N PRO A 197 -0.61 0.83 -16.54
CA PRO A 197 -1.44 0.89 -15.32
C PRO A 197 -2.63 -0.08 -15.30
N ALA A 198 -3.08 -0.56 -16.47
CA ALA A 198 -4.17 -1.54 -16.55
C ALA A 198 -3.71 -2.96 -16.19
N ASN A 199 -2.40 -3.24 -16.28
CA ASN A 199 -1.83 -4.51 -15.87
C ASN A 199 -1.75 -4.59 -14.35
N LYS A 200 -2.60 -5.43 -13.76
CA LYS A 200 -2.62 -5.64 -12.31
C LYS A 200 -1.53 -6.59 -11.85
N MET A 201 -1.14 -7.55 -12.69
CA MET A 201 -0.29 -8.67 -12.30
C MET A 201 1.19 -8.26 -12.33
N PRO A 202 2.03 -8.88 -11.49
CA PRO A 202 3.47 -8.78 -11.66
C PRO A 202 3.91 -9.38 -13.00
N ILE A 203 5.05 -8.93 -13.50
CA ILE A 203 5.64 -9.34 -14.79
C ILE A 203 6.79 -10.34 -14.64
N ALA A 204 7.28 -10.56 -13.42
CA ALA A 204 8.35 -11.50 -13.11
C ALA A 204 8.36 -11.86 -11.61
N GLU A 205 9.18 -12.83 -11.23
CA GLU A 205 9.35 -13.23 -9.83
C GLU A 205 10.14 -12.21 -8.99
N ILE A 206 9.77 -12.08 -7.71
CA ILE A 206 10.56 -11.26 -6.76
C ILE A 206 11.88 -11.95 -6.46
N ASP A 207 12.98 -11.26 -6.71
CA ASP A 207 14.31 -11.64 -6.25
C ASP A 207 14.52 -11.11 -4.82
N LEU A 208 14.43 -12.01 -3.83
CA LEU A 208 14.59 -11.63 -2.42
C LEU A 208 16.00 -11.14 -2.12
N ASP A 209 17.04 -11.68 -2.74
CA ASP A 209 18.41 -11.22 -2.50
C ASP A 209 18.62 -9.81 -3.06
N GLU A 210 18.07 -9.52 -4.24
CA GLU A 210 18.04 -8.16 -4.80
C GLU A 210 17.31 -7.19 -3.86
N VAL A 211 16.15 -7.59 -3.33
CA VAL A 211 15.38 -6.76 -2.38
C VAL A 211 16.21 -6.44 -1.15
N HIS A 212 16.81 -7.45 -0.51
CA HIS A 212 17.62 -7.23 0.69
C HIS A 212 18.86 -6.38 0.41
N ALA A 213 19.54 -6.61 -0.71
CA ALA A 213 20.71 -5.81 -1.10
C ALA A 213 20.35 -4.34 -1.36
N LYS A 214 19.22 -4.06 -2.02
CA LYS A 214 18.83 -2.69 -2.39
C LYS A 214 18.08 -1.93 -1.29
N LEU A 215 17.49 -2.63 -0.34
CA LEU A 215 16.73 -2.03 0.76
C LEU A 215 17.45 -2.08 2.12
N GLY A 216 18.53 -2.86 2.24
CA GLY A 216 19.40 -2.89 3.42
C GLY A 216 20.62 -1.96 3.33
N ALA A 217 20.85 -1.34 2.16
CA ALA A 217 21.91 -0.37 1.92
C ALA A 217 21.50 1.08 2.21
#